data_AF-A0A426UBM5-F1
#
_entry.id   AF-A0A426UBM5-F1
#
_cell.length_a   1.000
_cell.length_b   1.000
_cell.length_c   1.000
_cell.angle_alpha   90.00
_cell.angle_beta   90.00
_cell.angle_gamma   90.00
#
_symmetry.space_group_name_H-M   'P 1'
#
loop_
_entity.id
_entity.type
_entity.pdbx_description
1 polymer ?
#
loop_
_entity_poly.entity_id
_entity_poly.type
_entity_poly.pdbx_seq_one_letter_code
_entity_poly.pdbx_strand_id
1 'polypeptide(L)'
;MPLFAHHTPQSRRLLIALSIGLVMGLLTQMLYPSFAGRLTDLGWPFNAARDLLAQRDPYRHTPSAQLVPYPLTAAVLVLPLAILPSTLGLSLLFGGTSGLLAYGLIREGHYWRLLVFLSPAYFAAFRFMQWSPIFMAIYFFPFFAPMLLAKPTLAIPVALAIPWTPRRIAACIGVGLLSLLFMPTWPLRWLEQTNSYGGFIPIISIFGPLFLLTARWWRQLPARIFFLLSIMPQHRFFYDQLLLWMIPQTRNQMLFLTISSWLAFGYIYQSSLSFWESAPFILALIYLPACLIVIWQQPVGQRLVARLWAK
;
A
#
# COMPACT_ATOMS: atom_id res chain seq x y z
N MET A 1 15.61 -37.85 1.67
CA MET A 1 14.19 -38.24 1.63
C MET A 1 13.37 -36.95 1.44
N PRO A 2 12.80 -36.68 0.26
CA PRO A 2 12.00 -35.47 0.05
C PRO A 2 10.60 -35.73 0.64
N LEU A 3 10.33 -35.12 1.79
CA LEU A 3 8.99 -35.06 2.37
C LEU A 3 8.08 -34.28 1.42
N PHE A 4 7.04 -34.96 0.94
CA PHE A 4 5.95 -34.51 0.09
C PHE A 4 5.72 -32.99 0.10
N ALA A 5 6.23 -32.30 -0.92
CA ALA A 5 5.73 -30.99 -1.29
C ALA A 5 4.31 -31.19 -1.87
N HIS A 6 3.29 -31.22 -1.01
CA HIS A 6 1.91 -31.16 -1.46
C HIS A 6 1.71 -29.84 -2.21
N HIS A 7 1.84 -29.88 -3.53
CA HIS A 7 1.42 -28.79 -4.39
C HIS A 7 -0.08 -28.62 -4.19
N THR A 8 -0.44 -27.62 -3.40
CA THR A 8 -1.83 -27.24 -3.20
C THR A 8 -2.46 -26.94 -4.56
N PRO A 9 -3.64 -27.53 -4.86
CA PRO A 9 -4.29 -27.35 -6.15
C PRO A 9 -4.53 -25.86 -6.44
N GLN A 10 -4.33 -25.45 -7.69
CA GLN A 10 -4.58 -24.08 -8.15
C GLN A 10 -6.01 -23.62 -7.81
N SER A 11 -6.98 -24.54 -7.85
CA SER A 11 -8.38 -24.31 -7.46
C SER A 11 -8.52 -23.80 -6.03
N ARG A 12 -7.76 -24.35 -5.07
CA ARG A 12 -7.81 -23.92 -3.66
C ARG A 12 -7.30 -22.51 -3.48
N ARG A 13 -6.22 -22.13 -4.19
CA ARG A 13 -5.66 -20.78 -4.13
C ARG A 13 -6.62 -19.75 -4.72
N LEU A 14 -7.25 -20.10 -5.85
CA LEU A 14 -8.28 -19.28 -6.47
C LEU A 14 -9.48 -19.11 -5.54
N LEU A 15 -9.97 -20.19 -4.93
CA LEU A 15 -11.09 -20.13 -3.98
C LEU A 15 -10.79 -19.18 -2.82
N ILE A 16 -9.62 -19.31 -2.17
CA ILE A 16 -9.23 -18.43 -1.06
C ILE A 16 -9.17 -16.96 -1.50
N ALA A 17 -8.58 -16.69 -2.67
CA ALA A 17 -8.52 -15.35 -3.23
C ALA A 17 -9.91 -14.76 -3.52
N LEU A 18 -10.78 -15.55 -4.15
CA LEU A 18 -12.16 -15.15 -4.42
C LEU A 18 -12.96 -14.91 -3.14
N SER A 19 -12.79 -15.77 -2.13
CA SER A 19 -13.44 -15.60 -0.82
C SER A 19 -12.99 -14.32 -0.12
N ILE A 20 -11.68 -14.06 -0.07
CA ILE A 20 -11.16 -12.81 0.52
C ILE A 20 -11.68 -11.60 -0.27
N GLY A 21 -11.63 -11.66 -1.60
CA GLY A 21 -12.11 -10.55 -2.43
C GLY A 21 -13.60 -10.27 -2.27
N LEU A 22 -14.42 -11.33 -2.24
CA LEU A 22 -15.86 -11.23 -2.02
C LEU A 22 -16.18 -10.65 -0.63
N VAL A 23 -15.55 -11.19 0.43
CA VAL A 23 -15.76 -10.70 1.79
C VAL A 23 -15.37 -9.22 1.90
N MET A 24 -14.21 -8.83 1.38
CA MET A 24 -13.77 -7.44 1.44
C MET A 24 -14.69 -6.52 0.61
N GLY A 25 -15.15 -6.96 -0.57
CA GLY A 25 -16.11 -6.20 -1.37
C GLY A 25 -17.46 -6.01 -0.66
N LEU A 26 -17.99 -7.06 -0.04
CA LEU A 26 -19.22 -6.99 0.76
C LEU A 26 -19.05 -6.07 1.97
N LEU A 27 -17.93 -6.18 2.70
CA LEU A 27 -17.65 -5.30 3.84
C LEU A 27 -17.51 -3.83 3.42
N THR A 28 -16.90 -3.55 2.26
CA THR A 28 -16.88 -2.18 1.70
C THR A 28 -18.29 -1.67 1.45
N GLN A 29 -19.16 -2.49 0.86
CA GLN A 29 -20.55 -2.12 0.60
C GLN A 29 -21.32 -1.82 1.90
N MET A 30 -21.11 -2.63 2.94
CA MET A 30 -21.81 -2.51 4.22
C MET A 30 -21.33 -1.32 5.06
N LEU A 31 -20.01 -1.08 5.11
CA LEU A 31 -19.42 -0.07 6.00
C LEU A 31 -19.35 1.33 5.37
N TYR A 32 -19.47 1.41 4.04
CA TYR A 32 -19.44 2.65 3.28
C TYR A 32 -20.66 2.75 2.36
N PRO A 33 -21.89 2.80 2.89
CA PRO A 33 -23.10 2.79 2.05
C PRO A 33 -23.30 4.08 1.24
N SER A 34 -22.73 5.21 1.67
CA SER A 34 -22.87 6.51 1.02
C SER A 34 -21.49 7.13 0.76
N PHE A 35 -20.99 6.92 -0.46
CA PHE A 35 -19.66 7.39 -0.86
C PHE A 35 -19.56 8.92 -0.99
N ALA A 36 -20.63 9.58 -1.43
CA ALA A 36 -20.64 11.02 -1.73
C ALA A 36 -20.36 11.93 -0.51
N GLY A 37 -20.57 11.46 0.72
CA GLY A 37 -20.42 12.25 1.95
C GLY A 37 -19.18 11.95 2.80
N ARG A 38 -18.39 10.92 2.46
CA ARG A 38 -17.18 10.55 3.21
C ARG A 38 -16.00 10.45 2.26
N LEU A 39 -15.12 11.42 2.33
CA LEU A 39 -13.92 11.43 1.53
C LEU A 39 -12.90 10.48 2.17
N THR A 40 -12.78 9.31 1.56
CA THR A 40 -11.72 8.33 1.80
C THR A 40 -10.64 8.50 0.73
N ASP A 41 -9.49 7.83 0.86
CA ASP A 41 -8.38 8.04 -0.08
C ASP A 41 -8.71 7.60 -1.51
N LEU A 42 -9.27 6.39 -1.68
CA LEU A 42 -9.88 5.96 -2.94
C LEU A 42 -11.20 6.65 -3.21
N GLY A 43 -11.72 7.38 -2.24
CA GLY A 43 -12.93 8.12 -2.43
C GLY A 43 -12.75 9.34 -3.32
N TRP A 44 -11.79 10.20 -2.97
CA TRP A 44 -11.48 11.38 -3.76
C TRP A 44 -11.45 11.12 -5.28
N PRO A 45 -10.71 10.11 -5.81
CA PRO A 45 -10.63 9.86 -7.25
C PRO A 45 -11.95 9.41 -7.86
N PHE A 46 -12.82 8.69 -7.13
CA PHE A 46 -14.15 8.33 -7.61
C PHE A 46 -15.06 9.55 -7.72
N ASN A 47 -15.01 10.47 -6.75
CA ASN A 47 -15.75 11.73 -6.82
C ASN A 47 -15.22 12.62 -7.94
N ALA A 48 -13.90 12.77 -8.07
CA ALA A 48 -13.27 13.52 -9.15
C ALA A 48 -13.61 12.93 -10.54
N ALA A 49 -13.62 11.59 -10.68
CA ALA A 49 -14.04 10.92 -11.90
C ALA A 49 -15.50 11.18 -12.25
N ARG A 50 -16.40 11.18 -11.26
CA ARG A 50 -17.82 11.52 -11.45
C ARG A 50 -18.03 13.00 -11.75
N ASP A 51 -17.21 13.87 -11.19
CA ASP A 51 -17.22 15.29 -11.52
C ASP A 51 -16.77 15.51 -12.98
N LEU A 52 -15.72 14.82 -13.44
CA LEU A 52 -15.33 14.82 -14.85
C LEU A 52 -16.48 14.35 -15.77
N LEU A 53 -17.13 13.22 -15.46
CA LEU A 53 -18.25 12.69 -16.25
C LEU A 53 -19.43 13.65 -16.33
N ALA A 54 -19.63 14.44 -15.27
CA ALA A 54 -20.69 15.42 -15.19
C ALA A 54 -20.25 16.83 -15.58
N GLN A 55 -19.09 16.98 -16.23
CA GLN A 55 -18.52 18.26 -16.68
C GLN A 55 -18.36 19.29 -15.54
N ARG A 56 -18.14 18.82 -14.31
CA ARG A 56 -17.81 19.65 -13.15
C ARG A 56 -16.31 19.63 -12.91
N ASP A 57 -15.83 20.65 -12.21
CA ASP A 57 -14.44 20.73 -11.81
C ASP A 57 -14.07 19.62 -10.80
N PRO A 58 -13.17 18.66 -11.13
CA PRO A 58 -12.72 17.62 -10.21
C PRO A 58 -11.96 18.13 -8.98
N TYR A 59 -11.43 19.36 -9.01
CA TYR A 59 -10.67 19.98 -7.92
C TYR A 59 -11.50 20.97 -7.09
N ARG A 60 -12.83 20.98 -7.25
CA ARG A 60 -13.74 21.90 -6.52
C ARG A 60 -13.84 21.66 -5.01
N HIS A 61 -13.34 20.53 -4.51
CA HIS A 61 -13.41 20.18 -3.09
C HIS A 61 -12.22 20.78 -2.34
N THR A 62 -12.49 21.48 -1.23
CA THR A 62 -11.44 22.11 -0.42
C THR A 62 -10.48 21.05 0.14
N PRO A 63 -9.16 21.14 -0.15
CA PRO A 63 -8.17 20.25 0.45
C PRO A 63 -8.19 20.34 1.97
N SER A 64 -7.95 19.22 2.64
CA SER A 64 -7.78 19.19 4.08
C SER A 64 -6.80 18.08 4.46
N ALA A 65 -6.39 18.04 5.73
CA ALA A 65 -5.55 16.95 6.23
C ALA A 65 -6.22 15.56 6.05
N GLN A 66 -7.55 15.52 6.03
CA GLN A 66 -8.36 14.32 5.78
C GLN A 66 -8.76 14.16 4.31
N LEU A 67 -8.48 15.17 3.47
CA LEU A 67 -8.77 15.21 2.06
C LEU A 67 -7.55 15.65 1.27
N VAL A 68 -6.59 14.74 1.13
CA VAL A 68 -5.45 14.96 0.25
C VAL A 68 -5.91 14.78 -1.20
N PRO A 69 -5.87 15.82 -2.03
CA PRO A 69 -6.25 15.69 -3.42
C PRO A 69 -5.20 14.91 -4.19
N TYR A 70 -5.68 14.05 -5.06
CA TYR A 70 -4.84 13.19 -5.87
C TYR A 70 -4.57 13.83 -7.24
N PRO A 71 -3.48 13.43 -7.93
CA PRO A 71 -3.30 13.78 -9.33
C PRO A 71 -4.48 13.26 -10.16
N LEU A 72 -4.84 13.95 -11.24
CA LEU A 72 -6.02 13.61 -12.04
C LEU A 72 -5.91 12.23 -12.70
N THR A 73 -4.69 11.72 -12.87
CA THR A 73 -4.42 10.33 -13.25
C THR A 73 -5.18 9.33 -12.37
N ALA A 74 -5.31 9.58 -11.06
CA ALA A 74 -6.06 8.73 -10.14
C ALA A 74 -7.54 8.65 -10.51
N ALA A 75 -8.16 9.79 -10.88
CA ALA A 75 -9.55 9.84 -11.34
C ALA A 75 -9.73 9.11 -12.68
N VAL A 76 -8.81 9.31 -13.63
CA VAL A 76 -8.83 8.63 -14.94
C VAL A 76 -8.74 7.12 -14.78
N LEU A 77 -7.89 6.63 -13.87
CA LEU A 77 -7.71 5.20 -13.62
C LEU A 77 -8.96 4.51 -13.05
N VAL A 78 -9.73 5.22 -12.21
CA VAL A 78 -10.98 4.69 -11.65
C VAL A 78 -12.22 5.04 -12.47
N LEU A 79 -12.08 5.84 -13.52
CA LEU A 79 -13.19 6.34 -14.35
C LEU A 79 -14.15 5.23 -14.82
N PRO A 80 -13.67 4.08 -15.33
CA PRO A 80 -14.59 3.01 -15.77
C PRO A 80 -15.46 2.46 -14.63
N LEU A 81 -14.91 2.42 -13.40
CA LEU A 81 -15.62 1.94 -12.22
C LEU A 81 -16.50 3.04 -11.59
N ALA A 82 -16.16 4.31 -11.80
CA ALA A 82 -16.91 5.44 -11.29
C ALA A 82 -18.29 5.63 -11.94
N ILE A 83 -18.49 5.06 -13.13
CA ILE A 83 -19.78 4.98 -13.85
C ILE A 83 -20.80 4.14 -13.07
N LEU A 84 -20.33 3.15 -12.29
CA LEU A 84 -21.20 2.29 -11.51
C LEU A 84 -21.88 3.08 -10.39
N PRO A 85 -23.15 2.74 -10.07
CA PRO A 85 -23.92 3.46 -9.06
C PRO A 85 -23.36 3.25 -7.65
N SER A 86 -23.60 4.23 -6.79
CA SER A 86 -23.31 4.16 -5.35
C SER A 86 -21.85 3.79 -5.06
N THR A 87 -21.62 2.74 -4.27
CA THR A 87 -20.32 2.28 -3.78
C THR A 87 -19.84 1.03 -4.50
N LEU A 88 -20.60 0.52 -5.48
CA LEU A 88 -20.31 -0.73 -6.18
C LEU A 88 -18.93 -0.70 -6.85
N GLY A 89 -18.57 0.37 -7.56
CA GLY A 89 -17.26 0.50 -8.19
C GLY A 89 -16.10 0.46 -7.19
N LEU A 90 -16.28 1.08 -6.01
CA LEU A 90 -15.29 1.05 -4.94
C LEU A 90 -15.19 -0.34 -4.30
N SER A 91 -16.34 -0.99 -4.06
CA SER A 91 -16.42 -2.36 -3.53
C SER A 91 -15.75 -3.36 -4.47
N LEU A 92 -15.97 -3.24 -5.79
CA LEU A 92 -15.33 -4.06 -6.80
C LEU A 92 -13.82 -3.80 -6.88
N LEU A 93 -13.39 -2.52 -6.84
CA LEU A 93 -11.98 -2.19 -6.85
C LEU A 93 -11.26 -2.74 -5.63
N PHE A 94 -11.78 -2.45 -4.43
CA PHE A 94 -11.15 -2.84 -3.18
C PHE A 94 -11.21 -4.35 -2.98
N GLY A 95 -12.39 -4.97 -3.15
CA GLY A 95 -12.56 -6.42 -3.07
C GLY A 95 -11.74 -7.17 -4.11
N GLY A 96 -11.77 -6.73 -5.38
CA GLY A 96 -10.95 -7.29 -6.44
C GLY A 96 -9.46 -7.19 -6.14
N THR A 97 -9.01 -6.05 -5.61
CA THR A 97 -7.62 -5.86 -5.16
C THR A 97 -7.25 -6.79 -4.03
N SER A 98 -8.09 -6.94 -3.01
CA SER A 98 -7.85 -7.86 -1.89
C SER A 98 -7.75 -9.31 -2.35
N GLY A 99 -8.62 -9.73 -3.28
CA GLY A 99 -8.55 -11.07 -3.86
C GLY A 99 -7.29 -11.28 -4.71
N LEU A 100 -6.94 -10.31 -5.57
CA LEU A 100 -5.70 -10.34 -6.34
C LEU A 100 -4.47 -10.41 -5.43
N LEU A 101 -4.43 -9.57 -4.39
CA LEU A 101 -3.34 -9.56 -3.41
C LEU A 101 -3.23 -10.92 -2.70
N ALA A 102 -4.35 -11.50 -2.26
CA ALA A 102 -4.36 -12.82 -1.65
C ALA A 102 -3.81 -13.89 -2.58
N TYR A 103 -4.25 -13.90 -3.84
CA TYR A 103 -3.74 -14.82 -4.86
C TYR A 103 -2.23 -14.66 -5.07
N GLY A 104 -1.76 -13.41 -5.22
CA GLY A 104 -0.34 -13.08 -5.38
C GLY A 104 0.51 -13.54 -4.20
N LEU A 105 0.04 -13.34 -2.97
CA LEU A 105 0.74 -13.73 -1.74
C LEU A 105 0.93 -15.25 -1.62
N ILE A 106 -0.06 -16.04 -2.05
CA ILE A 106 -0.03 -17.51 -1.89
C ILE A 106 0.34 -18.26 -3.18
N ARG A 107 0.69 -17.57 -4.27
CA ARG A 107 1.01 -18.18 -5.57
C ARG A 107 2.20 -19.15 -5.52
N GLU A 108 3.11 -18.97 -4.56
CA GLU A 108 4.28 -19.82 -4.30
C GLU A 108 4.00 -20.87 -3.19
N GLY A 109 2.77 -20.99 -2.70
CA GLY A 109 2.38 -21.95 -1.65
C GLY A 109 2.62 -21.49 -0.21
N HIS A 110 3.08 -20.25 -0.02
CA HIS A 110 3.37 -19.68 1.31
C HIS A 110 2.13 -19.06 1.97
N TYR A 111 1.20 -19.90 2.43
CA TYR A 111 -0.07 -19.45 3.05
C TYR A 111 0.08 -18.53 4.26
N TRP A 112 1.20 -18.62 5.00
CA TRP A 112 1.50 -17.71 6.11
C TRP A 112 1.56 -16.23 5.66
N ARG A 113 1.74 -15.97 4.36
CA ARG A 113 1.69 -14.61 3.81
C ARG A 113 0.30 -13.96 3.91
N LEU A 114 -0.76 -14.74 4.08
CA LEU A 114 -2.10 -14.18 4.33
C LEU A 114 -2.20 -13.43 5.66
N LEU A 115 -1.22 -13.53 6.56
CA LEU A 115 -1.12 -12.68 7.75
C LEU A 115 -1.07 -11.18 7.41
N VAL A 116 -0.78 -10.79 6.16
CA VAL A 116 -0.95 -9.39 5.69
C VAL A 116 -2.35 -8.88 5.98
N PHE A 117 -3.39 -9.68 5.74
CA PHE A 117 -4.78 -9.29 5.94
C PHE A 117 -5.13 -9.10 7.43
N LEU A 118 -4.31 -9.64 8.33
CA LEU A 118 -4.44 -9.47 9.79
C LEU A 118 -3.55 -8.34 10.32
N SER A 119 -2.80 -7.64 9.47
CA SER A 119 -1.97 -6.52 9.91
C SER A 119 -2.81 -5.26 10.19
N PRO A 120 -2.38 -4.41 11.14
CA PRO A 120 -3.03 -3.12 11.37
C PRO A 120 -2.86 -2.18 10.17
N ALA A 121 -1.81 -2.38 9.36
CA ALA A 121 -1.61 -1.63 8.12
C ALA A 121 -2.68 -1.96 7.07
N TYR A 122 -3.01 -3.25 6.89
CA TYR A 122 -4.10 -3.64 6.00
C TYR A 122 -5.46 -3.24 6.56
N PHE A 123 -5.67 -3.41 7.87
CA PHE A 123 -6.89 -2.95 8.54
C PHE A 123 -7.10 -1.43 8.35
N ALA A 124 -6.06 -0.62 8.56
CA ALA A 124 -6.10 0.82 8.29
C ALA A 124 -6.34 1.09 6.80
N ALA A 125 -5.68 0.34 5.90
CA ALA A 125 -5.88 0.49 4.47
C ALA A 125 -7.33 0.22 4.06
N PHE A 126 -7.99 -0.76 4.66
CA PHE A 126 -9.42 -0.99 4.51
C PHE A 126 -10.23 0.17 5.13
N ARG A 127 -9.96 0.54 6.39
CA ARG A 127 -10.74 1.57 7.09
C ARG A 127 -10.72 2.94 6.40
N PHE A 128 -9.66 3.24 5.65
CA PHE A 128 -9.50 4.49 4.92
C PHE A 128 -9.58 4.33 3.39
N MET A 129 -9.94 3.14 2.90
CA MET A 129 -10.01 2.77 1.48
C MET A 129 -8.76 3.25 0.73
N GLN A 130 -7.62 2.66 1.05
CA GLN A 130 -6.30 3.14 0.63
C GLN A 130 -5.77 2.47 -0.63
N TRP A 131 -4.81 3.14 -1.26
CA TRP A 131 -4.08 2.65 -2.44
C TRP A 131 -3.03 1.57 -2.14
N SER A 132 -2.56 1.48 -0.89
CA SER A 132 -1.45 0.58 -0.54
C SER A 132 -1.67 -0.90 -0.87
N PRO A 133 -2.89 -1.50 -0.74
CA PRO A 133 -3.14 -2.88 -1.17
C PRO A 133 -3.04 -3.04 -2.69
N ILE A 134 -3.44 -2.01 -3.46
CA ILE A 134 -3.34 -2.00 -4.92
C ILE A 134 -1.87 -2.06 -5.32
N PHE A 135 -1.03 -1.21 -4.71
CA PHE A 135 0.39 -1.18 -5.02
C PHE A 135 1.11 -2.46 -4.61
N MET A 136 0.72 -3.06 -3.49
CA MET A 136 1.24 -4.37 -3.11
C MET A 136 0.83 -5.46 -4.12
N ALA A 137 -0.40 -5.42 -4.64
CA ALA A 137 -0.85 -6.34 -5.68
C ALA A 137 -0.10 -6.14 -7.01
N ILE A 138 0.19 -4.89 -7.41
CA ILE A 138 0.96 -4.58 -8.64
C ILE A 138 2.33 -5.24 -8.64
N TYR A 139 2.98 -5.37 -7.48
CA TYR A 139 4.24 -6.09 -7.40
C TYR A 139 4.13 -7.53 -7.93
N PHE A 140 3.02 -8.23 -7.61
CA PHE A 140 2.77 -9.58 -8.11
C PHE A 140 2.22 -9.60 -9.54
N PHE A 141 1.46 -8.57 -9.92
CA PHE A 141 0.80 -8.44 -11.22
C PHE A 141 1.15 -7.10 -11.89
N PRO A 142 2.37 -6.96 -12.47
CA PRO A 142 2.82 -5.67 -13.01
C PRO A 142 2.06 -5.21 -14.26
N PHE A 143 1.09 -5.99 -14.76
CA PHE A 143 0.14 -5.54 -15.77
C PHE A 143 -0.66 -4.30 -15.29
N PHE A 144 -0.91 -4.19 -13.99
CA PHE A 144 -1.59 -3.04 -13.38
C PHE A 144 -0.68 -1.84 -13.13
N ALA A 145 0.54 -1.80 -13.70
CA ALA A 145 1.50 -0.70 -13.52
C ALA A 145 0.94 0.73 -13.74
N PRO A 146 -0.02 1.00 -14.66
CA PRO A 146 -0.60 2.34 -14.79
C PRO A 146 -1.22 2.88 -13.50
N MET A 147 -1.71 2.00 -12.62
CA MET A 147 -2.28 2.38 -11.31
C MET A 147 -1.25 3.08 -10.40
N LEU A 148 0.05 2.89 -10.65
CA LEU A 148 1.13 3.57 -9.91
C LEU A 148 1.08 5.10 -10.07
N LEU A 149 0.46 5.61 -11.14
CA LEU A 149 0.31 7.05 -11.35
C LEU A 149 -0.72 7.69 -10.41
N ALA A 150 -1.51 6.90 -9.69
CA ALA A 150 -2.54 7.42 -8.81
C ALA A 150 -1.99 8.08 -7.54
N LYS A 151 -0.93 7.52 -6.92
CA LYS A 151 -0.31 8.05 -5.69
C LYS A 151 1.21 7.92 -5.79
N PRO A 152 1.90 8.86 -6.46
CA PRO A 152 3.32 8.71 -6.80
C PRO A 152 4.24 8.45 -5.60
N THR A 153 4.00 9.10 -4.46
CA THR A 153 4.83 8.97 -3.25
C THR A 153 4.97 7.52 -2.77
N LEU A 154 3.86 6.77 -2.71
CA LEU A 154 3.86 5.38 -2.28
C LEU A 154 4.12 4.41 -3.44
N ALA A 155 3.83 4.83 -4.67
CA ALA A 155 3.98 4.00 -5.86
C ALA A 155 5.42 3.90 -6.38
N ILE A 156 6.26 4.93 -6.21
CA ILE A 156 7.67 4.93 -6.66
C ILE A 156 8.45 3.70 -6.12
N PRO A 157 8.37 3.34 -4.82
CA PRO A 157 8.99 2.12 -4.30
C PRO A 157 8.62 0.86 -5.08
N VAL A 158 7.34 0.73 -5.48
CA VAL A 158 6.85 -0.41 -6.25
C VAL A 158 7.30 -0.32 -7.71
N ALA A 159 7.24 0.88 -8.31
CA ALA A 159 7.68 1.15 -9.68
C ALA A 159 9.15 0.72 -9.89
N LEU A 160 10.02 0.96 -8.91
CA LEU A 160 11.44 0.59 -8.96
C LEU A 160 11.70 -0.88 -8.58
N ALA A 161 10.68 -1.60 -8.10
CA ALA A 161 10.74 -3.01 -7.74
C ALA A 161 10.23 -3.95 -8.84
N ILE A 162 9.35 -3.46 -9.74
CA ILE A 162 8.77 -4.27 -10.82
C ILE A 162 9.61 -4.25 -12.10
N PRO A 163 9.52 -5.30 -12.94
CA PRO A 163 10.07 -5.25 -14.29
C PRO A 163 9.25 -4.31 -15.18
N TRP A 164 9.91 -3.47 -15.98
CA TRP A 164 9.26 -2.63 -16.98
C TRP A 164 9.33 -3.25 -18.37
N THR A 165 8.25 -3.05 -19.14
CA THR A 165 8.19 -3.42 -20.56
C THR A 165 7.69 -2.21 -21.36
N PRO A 166 7.99 -2.11 -22.67
CA PRO A 166 7.49 -1.02 -23.50
C PRO A 166 5.96 -0.87 -23.43
N ARG A 167 5.22 -1.98 -23.33
CA ARG A 167 3.75 -1.97 -23.18
C ARG A 167 3.30 -1.33 -21.86
N ARG A 168 3.97 -1.61 -20.75
CA ARG A 168 3.66 -1.01 -19.44
C ARG A 168 3.96 0.48 -19.44
N ILE A 169 5.10 0.87 -20.02
CA ILE A 169 5.49 2.28 -20.18
C ILE A 169 4.46 3.01 -21.04
N ALA A 170 4.10 2.45 -22.19
CA ALA A 170 3.09 3.00 -23.09
C ALA A 170 1.73 3.16 -22.40
N ALA A 171 1.32 2.19 -21.57
CA ALA A 171 0.08 2.29 -20.81
C ALA A 171 0.12 3.42 -19.75
N CYS A 172 1.24 3.60 -19.04
CA CYS A 172 1.43 4.74 -18.13
C CYS A 172 1.40 6.08 -18.88
N ILE A 173 2.12 6.18 -20.01
CA ILE A 173 2.11 7.37 -20.87
C ILE A 173 0.68 7.65 -21.35
N GLY A 174 -0.06 6.64 -21.79
CA GLY A 174 -1.44 6.77 -22.23
C GLY A 174 -2.35 7.34 -21.15
N VAL A 175 -2.24 6.86 -19.90
CA VAL A 175 -3.00 7.42 -18.77
C VAL A 175 -2.60 8.87 -18.48
N GLY A 176 -1.30 9.20 -18.54
CA GLY A 176 -0.80 10.56 -18.34
C GLY A 176 -1.27 11.53 -19.42
N LEU A 177 -1.25 11.11 -20.68
CA LEU A 177 -1.78 11.91 -21.80
C LEU A 177 -3.29 12.07 -21.69
N LEU A 178 -4.01 11.01 -21.37
CA LEU A 178 -5.47 11.07 -21.20
C LEU A 178 -5.86 12.02 -20.05
N SER A 179 -5.12 12.03 -18.93
CA SER A 179 -5.40 13.00 -17.86
C SER A 179 -5.14 14.45 -18.27
N LEU A 180 -4.09 14.70 -19.06
CA LEU A 180 -3.83 16.02 -19.62
C LEU A 180 -4.89 16.44 -20.65
N LEU A 181 -5.43 15.51 -21.44
CA LEU A 181 -6.54 15.79 -22.35
C LEU A 181 -7.82 16.19 -21.59
N PHE A 182 -8.10 15.57 -20.44
CA PHE A 182 -9.26 15.94 -19.62
C PHE A 182 -9.10 17.33 -18.97
N MET A 183 -7.90 17.67 -18.50
CA MET A 183 -7.64 18.98 -17.88
C MET A 183 -6.15 19.33 -17.96
N PRO A 184 -5.69 20.09 -18.97
CA PRO A 184 -4.26 20.38 -19.14
C PRO A 184 -3.59 21.08 -17.93
N THR A 185 -4.37 21.82 -17.15
CA THR A 185 -3.91 22.58 -15.97
C THR A 185 -3.84 21.75 -14.69
N TRP A 186 -4.31 20.50 -14.68
CA TRP A 186 -4.38 19.68 -13.46
C TRP A 186 -3.04 19.55 -12.71
N PRO A 187 -1.85 19.43 -13.37
CA PRO A 187 -0.60 19.25 -12.62
C PRO A 187 -0.30 20.42 -11.70
N LEU A 188 -0.55 21.65 -12.17
CA LEU A 188 -0.34 22.87 -11.39
C LEU A 188 -1.34 22.96 -10.23
N ARG A 189 -2.62 22.71 -10.52
CA ARG A 189 -3.69 22.73 -9.51
C ARG A 189 -3.49 21.69 -8.42
N TRP A 190 -3.06 20.49 -8.80
CA TRP A 190 -2.73 19.45 -7.83
C TRP A 190 -1.55 19.86 -6.96
N LEU A 191 -0.47 20.38 -7.57
CA LEU A 191 0.73 20.79 -6.84
C LEU A 191 0.42 21.86 -5.78
N GLU A 192 -0.39 22.87 -6.10
CA GLU A 192 -0.84 23.91 -5.16
C GLU A 192 -1.52 23.34 -3.91
N GLN A 193 -2.22 22.21 -4.05
CA GLN A 193 -2.97 21.59 -2.97
C GLN A 193 -2.11 20.66 -2.09
N THR A 194 -0.90 20.28 -2.55
CA THR A 194 0.01 19.39 -1.80
C THR A 194 0.63 20.05 -0.57
N ASN A 195 0.59 21.38 -0.46
CA ASN A 195 1.15 22.14 0.67
C ASN A 195 0.54 21.76 2.04
N SER A 196 -0.66 21.19 2.03
CA SER A 196 -1.37 20.74 3.24
C SER A 196 -0.97 19.32 3.71
N TYR A 197 -0.04 18.65 3.01
CA TYR A 197 0.32 17.26 3.29
C TYR A 197 1.11 17.11 4.60
N GLY A 198 0.44 16.58 5.64
CA GLY A 198 1.00 16.32 6.96
C GLY A 198 1.74 14.98 7.08
N GLY A 199 2.65 14.68 6.16
CA GLY A 199 3.45 13.44 6.19
C GLY A 199 4.76 13.54 6.99
N PHE A 200 5.54 12.46 6.96
CA PHE A 200 6.93 12.42 7.44
C PHE A 200 7.80 11.57 6.51
N ILE A 201 9.11 11.75 6.56
CA ILE A 201 10.08 10.93 5.84
C ILE A 201 10.84 10.07 6.86
N PRO A 202 10.67 8.73 6.87
CA PRO A 202 11.23 7.88 7.91
C PRO A 202 12.74 8.00 8.10
N ILE A 203 13.50 8.23 7.02
CA ILE A 203 14.96 8.34 7.08
C ILE A 203 15.47 9.61 7.75
N ILE A 204 14.62 10.62 7.93
CA ILE A 204 14.96 11.87 8.64
C ILE A 204 14.75 11.71 10.15
N SER A 205 14.23 10.57 10.61
CA SER A 205 14.03 10.29 12.04
C SER A 205 15.33 9.92 12.77
N ILE A 206 15.25 9.80 14.10
CA ILE A 206 16.36 9.30 14.95
C ILE A 206 16.85 7.90 14.55
N PHE A 207 16.01 7.07 13.94
CA PHE A 207 16.38 5.75 13.42
C PHE A 207 16.90 5.80 11.97
N GLY A 208 16.87 6.96 11.34
CA GLY A 208 17.30 7.20 9.96
C GLY A 208 18.69 6.65 9.61
N PRO A 209 19.73 6.90 10.42
CA PRO A 209 21.06 6.34 10.19
C PRO A 209 21.07 4.80 10.09
N LEU A 210 20.24 4.12 10.90
CA LEU A 210 20.09 2.67 10.83
C LEU A 210 19.38 2.24 9.54
N PHE A 211 18.36 3.01 9.11
CA PHE A 211 17.65 2.72 7.87
C PHE A 211 18.53 2.89 6.63
N LEU A 212 19.45 3.87 6.63
CA LEU A 212 20.43 4.08 5.55
C LEU A 212 21.30 2.84 5.31
N LEU A 213 21.62 2.05 6.35
CA LEU A 213 22.44 0.84 6.22
C LEU A 213 21.84 -0.17 5.24
N THR A 214 20.51 -0.18 5.10
CA THR A 214 19.83 -1.10 4.17
C THR A 214 20.16 -0.84 2.70
N ALA A 215 20.62 0.36 2.35
CA ALA A 215 21.07 0.70 1.00
C ALA A 215 22.26 -0.16 0.54
N ARG A 216 23.09 -0.63 1.48
CA ARG A 216 24.21 -1.54 1.19
C ARG A 216 23.76 -2.83 0.49
N TRP A 217 22.52 -3.27 0.78
CA TRP A 217 21.95 -4.49 0.21
C TRP A 217 20.92 -4.21 -0.89
N TRP A 218 21.05 -3.09 -1.61
CA TRP A 218 20.14 -2.65 -2.67
C TRP A 218 19.78 -3.72 -3.71
N ARG A 219 20.70 -4.64 -4.01
CA ARG A 219 20.45 -5.74 -4.96
C ARG A 219 19.39 -6.73 -4.44
N GLN A 220 19.20 -6.80 -3.12
CA GLN A 220 18.20 -7.64 -2.49
C GLN A 220 16.87 -6.89 -2.41
N LEU A 221 15.81 -7.53 -2.88
CA LEU A 221 14.50 -6.91 -2.95
C LEU A 221 13.96 -6.40 -1.59
N PRO A 222 14.02 -7.15 -0.47
CA PRO A 222 13.51 -6.66 0.81
C PRO A 222 14.22 -5.38 1.27
N ALA A 223 15.55 -5.34 1.15
CA ALA A 223 16.35 -4.18 1.51
C ALA A 223 16.06 -2.97 0.61
N ARG A 224 15.92 -3.19 -0.69
CA ARG A 224 15.55 -2.14 -1.65
C ARG A 224 14.17 -1.56 -1.38
N ILE A 225 13.16 -2.40 -1.15
CA ILE A 225 11.80 -1.94 -0.81
C ILE A 225 11.83 -1.15 0.49
N PHE A 226 12.51 -1.66 1.52
CA PHE A 226 12.65 -0.97 2.80
C PHE A 226 13.29 0.41 2.63
N PHE A 227 14.44 0.49 1.94
CA PHE A 227 15.14 1.74 1.71
C PHE A 227 14.29 2.74 0.92
N LEU A 228 13.63 2.28 -0.15
CA LEU A 228 12.75 3.15 -0.94
C LEU A 228 11.59 3.68 -0.10
N LEU A 229 10.97 2.85 0.72
CA LEU A 229 9.91 3.29 1.63
C LEU A 229 10.43 4.22 2.74
N SER A 230 11.71 4.15 3.13
CA SER A 230 12.25 5.01 4.18
C SER A 230 12.58 6.42 3.68
N ILE A 231 12.88 6.59 2.38
CA ILE A 231 13.17 7.89 1.78
C ILE A 231 11.95 8.61 1.20
N MET A 232 10.81 7.93 1.08
CA MET A 232 9.58 8.53 0.54
C MET A 232 8.76 9.21 1.64
N PRO A 233 8.09 10.35 1.35
CA PRO A 233 7.11 10.94 2.24
C PRO A 233 5.92 10.01 2.45
N GLN A 234 5.59 9.74 3.72
CA GLN A 234 4.47 8.87 4.09
C GLN A 234 3.53 9.55 5.05
N HIS A 235 2.28 9.14 5.00
CA HIS A 235 1.28 9.62 5.92
C HIS A 235 1.54 9.05 7.32
N ARG A 236 1.19 9.82 8.35
CA ARG A 236 1.17 9.40 9.76
C ARG A 236 0.00 8.45 10.09
N PHE A 237 -0.52 7.73 9.11
CA PHE A 237 -1.50 6.68 9.34
C PHE A 237 -0.87 5.36 8.94
N PHE A 238 -1.24 4.30 9.66
CA PHE A 238 -0.67 2.95 9.55
C PHE A 238 -0.77 2.31 8.16
N TYR A 239 -1.57 2.86 7.25
CA TYR A 239 -1.88 2.24 5.97
C TYR A 239 -0.77 2.35 4.92
N ASP A 240 0.09 3.38 4.97
CA ASP A 240 1.16 3.55 3.98
C ASP A 240 2.28 2.51 4.20
N GLN A 241 2.38 1.97 5.43
CA GLN A 241 3.39 0.99 5.80
C GLN A 241 3.07 -0.43 5.33
N LEU A 242 1.91 -0.68 4.71
CA LEU A 242 1.52 -2.01 4.27
C LEU A 242 2.57 -2.68 3.37
N LEU A 243 3.27 -1.92 2.53
CA LEU A 243 4.32 -2.43 1.65
C LEU A 243 5.52 -3.03 2.42
N LEU A 244 5.72 -2.69 3.70
CA LEU A 244 6.74 -3.32 4.55
C LEU A 244 6.46 -4.81 4.80
N TRP A 245 5.21 -5.28 4.65
CA TRP A 245 4.87 -6.71 4.74
C TRP A 245 5.35 -7.53 3.54
N MET A 246 6.00 -6.91 2.55
CA MET A 246 6.73 -7.63 1.50
C MET A 246 8.12 -8.10 1.96
N ILE A 247 8.64 -7.56 3.07
CA ILE A 247 9.99 -7.82 3.58
C ILE A 247 10.13 -9.20 4.23
N PRO A 248 9.19 -9.68 5.06
CA PRO A 248 9.30 -10.99 5.71
C PRO A 248 9.43 -12.13 4.70
N GLN A 249 10.45 -12.97 4.90
CA GLN A 249 10.69 -14.18 4.10
C GLN A 249 10.25 -15.46 4.81
N THR A 250 9.95 -15.38 6.11
CA THR A 250 9.50 -16.53 6.92
C THR A 250 8.26 -16.18 7.73
N ARG A 251 7.52 -17.20 8.17
CA ARG A 251 6.36 -17.06 9.06
C ARG A 251 6.70 -16.28 10.34
N ASN A 252 7.88 -16.52 10.93
CA ASN A 252 8.27 -15.87 12.18
C ASN A 252 8.56 -14.39 11.97
N GLN A 253 9.23 -14.02 10.87
CA GLN A 253 9.44 -12.61 10.52
C GLN A 253 8.10 -11.90 10.27
N MET A 254 7.15 -12.59 9.63
CA MET A 254 5.81 -12.06 9.35
C MET A 254 5.02 -11.82 10.64
N LEU A 255 5.03 -12.80 11.55
CA LEU A 255 4.40 -12.69 12.86
C LEU A 255 5.04 -11.59 13.69
N PHE A 256 6.37 -11.53 13.72
CA PHE A 256 7.10 -10.50 14.45
C PHE A 256 6.69 -9.09 14.02
N LEU A 257 6.70 -8.80 12.71
CA LEU A 257 6.28 -7.50 12.17
C LEU A 257 4.80 -7.22 12.44
N THR A 258 3.94 -8.24 12.30
CA THR A 258 2.50 -8.09 12.51
C THR A 258 2.17 -7.79 13.97
N ILE A 259 2.76 -8.53 14.91
CA ILE A 259 2.55 -8.33 16.35
C ILE A 259 3.12 -6.99 16.78
N SER A 260 4.35 -6.64 16.38
CA SER A 260 4.96 -5.35 16.75
C SER A 260 4.11 -4.17 16.27
N SER A 261 3.57 -4.27 15.05
CA SER A 261 2.71 -3.23 14.51
C SER A 261 1.37 -3.11 15.23
N TRP A 262 0.79 -4.21 15.75
CA TRP A 262 -0.42 -4.17 16.56
C TRP A 262 -0.19 -3.53 17.92
N LEU A 263 1.00 -3.70 18.51
CA LEU A 263 1.37 -2.98 19.74
C LEU A 263 1.35 -1.47 19.51
N ALA A 264 1.88 -1.01 18.37
CA ALA A 264 1.83 0.40 18.00
C ALA A 264 0.39 0.90 17.79
N PHE A 265 -0.39 0.15 17.00
CA PHE A 265 -1.77 0.52 16.71
C PHE A 265 -2.63 0.54 17.99
N GLY A 266 -2.53 -0.50 18.81
CA GLY A 266 -3.27 -0.64 20.06
C GLY A 266 -2.93 0.45 21.06
N TYR A 267 -1.65 0.79 21.22
CA TYR A 267 -1.23 1.89 22.10
C TYR A 267 -1.85 3.23 21.67
N ILE A 268 -1.80 3.55 20.38
CA ILE A 268 -2.40 4.79 19.86
C ILE A 268 -3.92 4.76 20.03
N TYR A 269 -4.56 3.65 19.69
CA TYR A 269 -6.02 3.51 19.80
C TYR A 269 -6.53 3.64 21.24
N GLN A 270 -5.75 3.21 22.23
CA GLN A 270 -6.12 3.28 23.65
C GLN A 270 -5.70 4.59 24.33
N SER A 271 -4.77 5.34 23.74
CA SER A 271 -4.30 6.61 24.29
C SER A 271 -5.17 7.78 23.82
N SER A 272 -5.00 8.94 24.44
CA SER A 272 -5.59 10.20 23.98
C SER A 272 -4.86 10.80 22.77
N LEU A 273 -3.85 10.10 22.23
CA LEU A 273 -3.03 10.58 21.13
C LEU A 273 -3.82 10.54 19.83
N SER A 274 -3.63 11.57 19.01
CA SER A 274 -4.14 11.55 17.66
C SER A 274 -3.33 10.61 16.79
N PHE A 275 -3.95 10.03 15.75
CA PHE A 275 -3.19 9.32 14.72
C PHE A 275 -2.14 10.23 14.04
N TRP A 276 -2.33 11.56 14.06
CA TRP A 276 -1.34 12.53 13.59
C TRP A 276 -0.04 12.56 14.41
N GLU A 277 -0.04 11.96 15.61
CA GLU A 277 1.13 11.87 16.50
C GLU A 277 1.78 10.48 16.45
N SER A 278 1.33 9.62 15.53
CA SER A 278 1.73 8.21 15.47
C SER A 278 3.16 7.95 14.98
N ALA A 279 3.82 8.94 14.39
CA ALA A 279 5.08 8.75 13.67
C ALA A 279 6.17 8.06 14.52
N PRO A 280 6.40 8.41 15.80
CA PRO A 280 7.39 7.71 16.63
C PRO A 280 7.06 6.22 16.81
N PHE A 281 5.79 5.86 16.95
CA PHE A 281 5.35 4.47 17.10
C PHE A 281 5.45 3.70 15.79
N ILE A 282 5.06 4.31 14.67
CA ILE A 282 5.28 3.74 13.33
C ILE A 282 6.77 3.45 13.12
N LEU A 283 7.62 4.41 13.49
CA LEU A 283 9.07 4.28 13.37
C LEU A 283 9.64 3.17 14.26
N ALA A 284 9.28 3.17 15.55
CA ALA A 284 9.83 2.25 16.54
C ALA A 284 9.30 0.81 16.45
N LEU A 285 8.04 0.64 16.04
CA LEU A 285 7.34 -0.65 16.13
C LEU A 285 6.87 -1.20 14.77
N ILE A 286 7.13 -0.49 13.67
CA ILE A 286 6.92 -1.00 12.31
C ILE A 286 8.21 -0.92 11.50
N TYR A 287 8.77 0.28 11.33
CA TYR A 287 9.99 0.46 10.53
C TYR A 287 11.21 -0.21 11.16
N LEU A 288 11.44 -0.01 12.45
CA LEU A 288 12.58 -0.60 13.12
C LEU A 288 12.51 -2.15 13.10
N PRO A 289 11.38 -2.81 13.44
CA PRO A 289 11.21 -4.24 13.23
C PRO A 289 11.45 -4.70 11.79
N ALA A 290 10.92 -3.97 10.80
CA ALA A 290 11.16 -4.28 9.39
C ALA A 290 12.65 -4.15 9.02
N CYS A 291 13.35 -3.13 9.51
CA CYS A 291 14.79 -2.93 9.34
C CYS A 291 15.59 -4.08 9.96
N LEU A 292 15.22 -4.49 11.17
CA LEU A 292 15.85 -5.62 11.86
C LEU A 292 15.65 -6.92 11.09
N ILE A 293 14.47 -7.14 10.50
CA ILE A 293 14.24 -8.28 9.61
C ILE A 293 15.18 -8.22 8.39
N VAL A 294 15.32 -7.06 7.73
CA VAL A 294 16.24 -6.89 6.60
C VAL A 294 17.68 -7.24 7.00
N ILE A 295 18.14 -6.76 8.17
CA ILE A 295 19.48 -7.03 8.68
C ILE A 295 19.65 -8.51 9.06
N TRP A 296 18.64 -9.11 9.70
CA TRP A 296 18.65 -10.53 10.06
C TRP A 296 18.74 -11.45 8.83
N GLN A 297 18.16 -11.04 7.71
CA GLN A 297 18.28 -11.80 6.45
C GLN A 297 19.72 -11.79 5.88
N GLN A 298 20.63 -10.95 6.39
CA GLN A 298 22.01 -10.86 5.92
C GLN A 298 22.95 -11.82 6.67
N PRO A 299 24.05 -12.30 6.03
CA PRO A 299 25.05 -13.14 6.70
C PRO A 299 25.63 -12.51 7.97
N VAL A 300 25.82 -11.18 7.98
CA VAL A 300 26.31 -10.45 9.16
C VAL A 300 25.29 -10.53 10.31
N GLY A 301 24.00 -10.33 10.01
CA GLY A 301 22.94 -10.43 11.01
C GLY A 301 22.79 -11.85 11.56
N GLN A 302 22.86 -12.86 10.70
CA GLN A 302 22.81 -14.27 11.11
C GLN A 302 23.95 -14.64 12.06
N ARG A 303 25.17 -14.16 11.79
CA ARG A 303 26.33 -14.36 12.69
C ARG A 303 26.15 -13.68 14.04
N LEU A 304 25.59 -12.47 14.06
CA LEU A 304 25.32 -11.75 15.30
C LEU A 304 24.28 -12.48 16.17
N VAL A 305 23.18 -12.93 15.56
CA VAL A 305 22.16 -13.73 16.24
C VAL A 305 22.79 -15.01 16.78
N ALA A 306 23.53 -15.76 15.96
CA ALA A 306 24.18 -17.00 16.41
C ALA A 306 25.11 -16.79 17.63
N ARG A 307 25.83 -15.67 17.70
CA ARG A 307 26.69 -15.32 18.85
C ARG A 307 25.91 -14.98 20.11
N LEU A 308 24.74 -14.35 19.99
CA LEU A 308 23.90 -13.99 21.13
C LEU A 308 23.25 -15.23 21.76
N TRP A 309 22.99 -16.27 20.97
CA TRP A 309 22.38 -17.52 21.43
C TRP A 309 23.41 -18.57 21.89
N ALA A 310 24.69 -18.35 21.60
CA ALA A 310 25.79 -19.19 22.07
C ALA A 310 26.33 -18.78 23.45
N LYS A 311 25.81 -17.70 24.03
CA LYS A 311 26.05 -17.24 25.40
C LYS A 311 24.83 -17.52 26.25
#